data_AF-A0A2V6U9X1-F1
#
_entry.id   AF-A0A2V6U9X1-F1
#
_cell.length_a   1.000
_cell.length_b   1.000
_cell.length_c   1.000
_cell.angle_alpha   90.00
_cell.angle_beta   90.00
_cell.angle_gamma   90.00
#
_symmetry.space_group_name_H-M   'P 1'
#
loop_
_entity.id
_entity.type
_entity.pdbx_description
1 polymer ?
#
loop_
_entity_poly.entity_id
_entity_poly.type
_entity_poly.pdbx_seq_one_letter_code
_entity_poly.pdbx_strand_id
1 'polypeptide(L)'
;TSRAKALAGVRAVLTAADMPYLKKKAPTRAHAVLAIDRVVFAGQPVAAVAADEPAIAEEALDLIDVEYEVLPAAVDPLESMKPGAPPVAEAGTEAD
;
A
#
# COMPACT_ATOMS: atom_id res chain seq x y z
N THR A 1 -9.74 5.23 7.54
CA THR A 1 -8.99 4.99 8.81
C THR A 1 -9.53 5.74 10.03
N SER A 2 -10.68 6.42 9.98
CA SER A 2 -11.19 7.21 11.12
C SER A 2 -11.60 6.34 12.33
N ARG A 3 -12.25 5.18 12.10
CA ARG A 3 -12.63 4.24 13.16
C ARG A 3 -11.41 3.72 13.94
N ALA A 4 -10.40 3.24 13.22
CA ALA A 4 -9.13 2.79 13.79
C ALA A 4 -8.44 3.89 14.62
N LYS A 5 -8.39 5.14 14.13
CA LYS A 5 -7.81 6.28 14.86
C LYS A 5 -8.56 6.64 16.15
N ALA A 6 -9.84 6.30 16.25
CA ALA A 6 -10.67 6.59 17.41
C ALA A 6 -10.64 5.50 18.48
N LEU A 7 -10.05 4.33 18.20
CA LEU A 7 -9.96 3.23 19.17
C LEU A 7 -9.02 3.61 20.32
N ALA A 8 -9.45 3.36 21.56
CA ALA A 8 -8.65 3.65 22.74
C ALA A 8 -7.33 2.86 22.73
N GLY A 9 -6.22 3.53 23.05
CA GLY A 9 -4.88 2.95 23.00
C GLY A 9 -4.19 3.04 21.63
N VAL A 10 -4.89 3.45 20.57
CA VAL A 10 -4.25 3.76 19.28
C VAL A 10 -3.56 5.13 19.35
N ARG A 11 -2.28 5.16 18.96
CA ARG A 11 -1.43 6.37 18.96
C ARG A 11 -1.23 6.95 17.57
N ALA A 12 -1.18 6.09 16.55
CA ALA A 12 -1.09 6.53 15.17
C ALA A 12 -1.69 5.49 14.22
N VAL A 13 -2.28 5.97 13.13
CA VAL A 13 -2.60 5.17 11.94
C VAL A 13 -2.02 5.91 10.75
N LEU A 14 -1.01 5.32 10.14
CA LEU A 14 -0.22 5.88 9.05
C LEU A 14 -0.59 5.24 7.73
N THR A 15 -0.56 6.04 6.68
CA THR A 15 -0.70 5.68 5.27
C THR A 15 0.49 6.26 4.51
N ALA A 16 0.61 5.96 3.21
CA ALA A 16 1.64 6.60 2.40
C ALA A 16 1.53 8.15 2.35
N ALA A 17 0.34 8.72 2.62
CA ALA A 17 0.15 10.16 2.68
C ALA A 17 0.90 10.82 3.85
N ASP A 18 1.10 10.08 4.95
CA ASP A 18 1.81 10.57 6.14
C ASP A 18 3.34 10.53 5.96
N MET A 19 3.84 9.88 4.89
CA MET A 19 5.27 9.68 4.62
C MET A 19 5.66 10.10 3.20
N PRO A 20 5.39 11.35 2.77
CA PRO A 20 5.58 11.79 1.39
C PRO A 20 7.04 11.70 0.93
N TYR A 21 8.00 11.82 1.86
CA TYR A 21 9.43 11.70 1.57
C TYR A 21 9.85 10.27 1.22
N LEU A 22 9.22 9.25 1.82
CA LEU A 22 9.57 7.84 1.56
C LEU A 22 9.13 7.37 0.18
N LYS A 23 8.10 7.99 -0.40
CA LYS A 23 7.69 7.75 -1.79
C LYS A 23 8.85 7.93 -2.78
N LYS A 24 9.72 8.92 -2.54
CA LYS A 24 10.86 9.25 -3.41
C LYS A 24 12.08 8.33 -3.21
N LYS A 25 12.06 7.49 -2.17
CA LYS A 25 13.17 6.58 -1.83
C LYS A 25 12.94 5.15 -2.31
N ALA A 26 11.70 4.80 -2.66
CA ALA A 26 11.39 3.48 -3.15
C ALA A 26 11.91 3.36 -4.60
N PRO A 27 12.81 2.40 -4.92
CA PRO A 27 13.32 2.23 -6.28
C PRO A 27 12.22 1.82 -7.27
N THR A 28 11.19 1.13 -6.77
CA THR A 28 9.97 0.79 -7.51
C THR A 28 8.75 0.89 -6.60
N ARG A 29 7.54 0.87 -7.17
CA ARG A 29 6.29 0.86 -6.39
C ARG A 29 6.17 -0.38 -5.49
N ALA A 30 6.76 -1.50 -5.90
CA ALA A 30 6.80 -2.72 -5.10
C ALA A 30 7.69 -2.58 -3.83
N HIS A 31 8.66 -1.67 -3.85
CA HIS A 31 9.56 -1.40 -2.72
C HIS A 31 9.05 -0.28 -1.80
N ALA A 32 7.90 0.33 -2.09
CA ALA A 32 7.32 1.35 -1.22
C ALA A 32 6.93 0.74 0.14
N VAL A 33 7.25 1.44 1.23
CA VAL A 33 6.95 0.99 2.61
C VAL A 33 5.46 0.74 2.82
N LEU A 34 4.62 1.65 2.31
CA LEU A 34 3.18 1.50 2.20
C LEU A 34 2.77 1.84 0.76
N ALA A 35 1.74 1.17 0.24
CA ALA A 35 1.17 1.43 -1.07
C ALA A 35 0.81 2.91 -1.24
N ILE A 36 1.24 3.52 -2.35
CA ILE A 36 1.20 4.97 -2.56
C ILE A 36 -0.18 5.43 -3.04
N ASP A 37 -0.66 4.81 -4.11
CA ASP A 37 -1.88 5.10 -4.85
C ASP A 37 -2.61 3.81 -5.27
N ARG A 38 -1.86 2.72 -5.52
CA ARG A 38 -2.37 1.37 -5.77
C ARG A 38 -1.44 0.31 -5.18
N VAL A 39 -1.99 -0.88 -4.95
CA VAL A 39 -1.22 -2.08 -4.62
C VAL A 39 -0.77 -2.76 -5.92
N VAL A 40 0.44 -3.32 -5.93
CA VAL A 40 1.03 -4.01 -7.09
C VAL A 40 1.29 -5.50 -6.84
N PHE A 41 1.07 -5.98 -5.62
CA PHE A 41 1.09 -7.41 -5.28
C PHE A 41 0.18 -7.72 -4.08
N ALA A 42 -0.23 -8.99 -3.97
CA ALA A 42 -1.04 -9.47 -2.85
C ALA A 42 -0.22 -9.44 -1.54
N GLY A 43 -0.77 -8.79 -0.51
CA GLY A 43 -0.09 -8.63 0.79
C GLY A 43 0.79 -7.38 0.89
N GLN A 44 0.78 -6.49 -0.11
CA GLN A 44 1.47 -5.22 0.01
C GLN A 44 0.87 -4.38 1.16
N PRO A 45 1.69 -3.85 2.08
CA PRO A 45 1.20 -3.01 3.17
C PRO A 45 0.51 -1.73 2.66
N VAL A 46 -0.65 -1.39 3.21
CA VAL A 46 -1.43 -0.18 2.83
C VAL A 46 -1.47 0.85 3.96
N ALA A 47 -1.61 0.38 5.20
CA ALA A 47 -1.61 1.19 6.40
C ALA A 47 -0.78 0.51 7.50
N ALA A 48 -0.31 1.31 8.45
CA ALA A 48 0.37 0.83 9.65
C ALA A 48 -0.28 1.44 10.89
N VAL A 49 -0.42 0.66 11.95
CA VAL A 49 -0.99 1.09 13.23
C VAL A 49 0.07 1.02 14.32
N ALA A 50 0.18 2.08 15.12
CA ALA A 50 0.91 2.08 16.37
C ALA A 50 -0.09 2.23 17.53
N ALA A 51 -0.05 1.30 18.48
CA ALA A 51 -0.90 1.28 19.66
C ALA A 51 -0.07 0.92 20.90
N ASP A 52 -0.67 1.12 22.08
CA ASP A 52 -0.02 0.83 23.36
C ASP A 52 0.28 -0.67 23.55
N GLU A 53 -0.50 -1.54 22.91
CA GLU A 53 -0.35 -3.00 22.96
C GLU A 53 -0.60 -3.65 21.59
N PRO A 54 0.03 -4.81 21.28
CA PRO A 54 -0.18 -5.52 20.01
C PRO A 54 -1.65 -5.88 19.75
N ALA A 55 -2.39 -6.35 20.75
CA ALA A 55 -3.80 -6.71 20.60
C ALA A 55 -4.68 -5.53 20.18
N ILE A 56 -4.37 -4.32 20.68
CA ILE A 56 -5.08 -3.09 20.29
C ILE A 56 -4.74 -2.72 18.84
N ALA A 57 -3.49 -2.91 18.42
CA ALA A 57 -3.10 -2.68 17.03
C ALA A 57 -3.82 -3.64 16.07
N GLU A 58 -3.97 -4.92 16.46
CA GLU A 58 -4.74 -5.91 15.69
C GLU A 58 -6.22 -5.51 15.58
N GLU A 59 -6.87 -5.16 16.69
CA GLU A 59 -8.27 -4.68 16.68
C GLU A 59 -8.43 -3.43 15.80
N ALA A 60 -7.49 -2.49 15.89
CA ALA A 60 -7.51 -1.29 15.08
C ALA A 60 -7.35 -1.58 13.57
N LEU A 61 -6.58 -2.60 13.19
CA LEU A 61 -6.43 -3.02 11.79
C LEU A 61 -7.77 -3.51 11.22
N ASP A 62 -8.58 -4.24 12.01
CA ASP A 62 -9.92 -4.71 11.61
C ASP A 62 -10.93 -3.55 11.41
N LEU A 63 -10.64 -2.37 11.95
CA LEU A 63 -11.44 -1.16 11.78
C LEU A 63 -11.02 -0.32 10.55
N ILE A 64 -10.05 -0.78 9.76
CA ILE A 64 -9.61 -0.10 8.54
C ILE A 64 -10.32 -0.71 7.33
N ASP A 65 -11.21 0.08 6.73
CA ASP A 65 -11.77 -0.23 5.41
C ASP A 65 -10.86 0.36 4.31
N VAL A 66 -10.58 -0.45 3.29
CA VAL A 66 -9.87 -0.04 2.07
C VAL A 66 -10.76 -0.33 0.87
N GLU A 67 -11.05 0.71 0.09
CA GLU A 67 -11.79 0.59 -1.16
C GLU A 67 -10.81 0.47 -2.32
N TYR A 68 -11.00 -0.56 -3.14
CA TYR A 68 -10.15 -0.82 -4.31
C TYR A 68 -10.96 -0.70 -5.59
N GLU A 69 -10.38 -0.01 -6.57
CA GLU A 69 -10.70 -0.23 -7.97
C GLU A 69 -9.84 -1.40 -8.48
N VAL A 70 -10.49 -2.47 -8.94
CA VAL A 70 -9.77 -3.65 -9.43
C VAL A 70 -9.17 -3.37 -10.79
N LEU A 71 -7.84 -3.39 -10.87
CA LEU A 71 -7.08 -3.25 -12.11
C LEU A 71 -6.72 -4.63 -12.70
N PRO A 72 -6.56 -4.75 -14.02
CA PRO A 72 -6.04 -5.97 -14.63
C PRO A 72 -4.66 -6.36 -14.08
N ALA A 73 -4.50 -7.62 -13.67
CA ALA A 73 -3.25 -8.12 -13.09
C ALA A 73 -2.31 -8.69 -14.16
N ALA A 74 -1.03 -8.33 -14.09
CA ALA A 74 0.04 -8.85 -14.93
C ALA A 74 0.88 -9.86 -14.14
N VAL A 75 0.47 -11.13 -14.14
CA VAL A 75 1.09 -12.19 -13.31
C VAL A 75 1.89 -13.22 -14.11
N ASP A 76 1.67 -13.29 -15.43
CA ASP A 76 2.45 -14.13 -16.33
C ASP A 76 3.50 -13.25 -17.04
N PRO A 77 4.81 -13.55 -16.90
CA PRO A 77 5.87 -12.74 -17.49
C PRO A 77 5.82 -12.72 -19.02
N LEU A 78 5.44 -13.82 -19.68
CA LEU A 78 5.37 -13.89 -21.15
C LEU A 78 4.18 -13.09 -21.68
N GLU A 79 3.03 -13.16 -21.00
CA GLU A 79 1.87 -12.32 -21.36
C GLU A 79 2.15 -10.84 -21.10
N SER A 80 2.90 -10.51 -20.05
CA SER A 80 3.24 -9.14 -19.68
C SER A 80 4.17 -8.44 -20.68
N MET A 81 4.91 -9.19 -21.48
CA MET A 81 5.77 -8.64 -22.55
C MET A 81 4.99 -8.29 -23.83
N LYS A 82 3.71 -8.67 -23.94
CA LYS A 82 2.91 -8.43 -25.14
C LYS A 82 2.44 -6.96 -25.21
N PRO A 83 2.31 -6.38 -26.41
CA PRO A 83 1.71 -5.07 -26.58
C PRO A 83 0.32 -4.98 -25.95
N GLY A 84 0.08 -3.95 -25.14
CA GLY A 84 -1.20 -3.74 -24.45
C GLY A 84 -1.37 -4.48 -23.13
N ALA A 85 -0.33 -5.19 -22.65
CA ALA A 85 -0.35 -5.76 -21.30
C ALA A 85 -0.49 -4.66 -20.23
N PRO A 86 -1.17 -4.94 -19.09
CA PRO A 86 -1.35 -3.96 -18.03
C PRO A 86 -0.01 -3.52 -17.44
N PRO A 87 0.31 -2.22 -17.40
CA PRO A 87 1.56 -1.74 -16.82
C PRO A 87 1.51 -1.85 -15.28
N VAL A 88 2.50 -2.54 -14.69
CA VAL A 88 2.69 -2.56 -13.23
C VAL A 88 3.38 -1.26 -12.75
N ALA A 89 4.24 -0.69 -13.60
CA ALA A 89 4.93 0.57 -13.41
C ALA A 89 4.52 1.58 -14.49
N GLU A 90 4.45 2.87 -14.16
CA GLU A 90 4.27 3.90 -15.20
C GLU A 90 5.59 4.05 -15.96
N ALA A 91 5.51 4.24 -17.29
CA ALA A 91 6.70 4.44 -18.12
C ALA A 91 7.54 5.62 -17.59
N GLY A 92 8.81 5.37 -17.26
CA GLY A 92 9.74 6.39 -16.73
C GLY A 92 9.60 6.75 -15.25
N THR A 93 8.93 5.93 -14.43
CA THR A 93 8.73 6.20 -12.98
C THR A 93 9.45 5.25 -12.02
N GLU A 94 10.03 4.19 -12.55
CA GLU A 94 10.90 3.27 -11.81
C GLU A 94 12.30 3.42 -12.40
N ALA A 95 13.32 3.44 -11.55
CA ALA A 95 14.67 3.87 -11.91
C ALA A 95 15.18 3.21 -13.20
N ASP A 96 15.67 4.04 -14.13
CA ASP A 96 16.63 3.62 -15.15
C ASP A 96 17.84 2.93 -14.50
#